data_AF-A0A8H5D222-F1
#
_entry.id   AF-A0A8H5D222-F1
#
_cell.length_a   1.000
_cell.length_b   1.000
_cell.length_c   1.000
_cell.angle_alpha   90.00
_cell.angle_beta   90.00
_cell.angle_gamma   90.00
#
_symmetry.space_group_name_H-M   'P 1'
#
loop_
_entity.id
_entity.type
_entity.pdbx_description
1 polymer ?
#
loop_
_entity_poly.entity_id
_entity_poly.type
_entity_poly.pdbx_seq_one_letter_code
_entity_poly.pdbx_strand_id
1 'polypeptide(L)'
;MQVLQNRINSFSSKPKRKQGKSHNIKWPHPEYFTATPVTLAEAGFYYDPSPEDVDNVTCYMCGKELSEWAEDDDPFDIHFKKCGKKCAWAVVRCGLRSDMDQKNKFVFTDKNRLPTSKPMEKARLETFTYDGWQYDSVKNHSASSREMARAGFVYSPVEVGDDLATCLYCGVSLSGWEPDDDPTEEHRKRVKSSGIPCPMFPDIVISKSYKDTTVPTKIHDGEEDEDEAPARAGSSTSKTPRSSHAKSTAKTPRSRARSSSKSRKATGEEERRGGGGGGGCRTRR
;
A
#
# COMPACT_ATOMS: atom_id res chain seq x y z
N MET A 1 12.53 -2.48 -12.38
CA MET A 1 11.58 -1.35 -12.12
C MET A 1 11.30 -1.17 -10.62
N GLN A 2 12.20 -1.61 -9.74
CA GLN A 2 12.06 -1.51 -8.28
C GLN A 2 12.23 -0.08 -7.76
N VAL A 3 13.11 0.70 -8.39
CA VAL A 3 13.28 2.13 -8.12
C VAL A 3 12.02 2.92 -8.51
N LEU A 4 11.46 3.68 -7.56
CA LEU A 4 10.25 4.47 -7.76
C LEU A 4 10.40 5.48 -8.91
N GLN A 5 11.50 6.23 -8.93
CA GLN A 5 11.72 7.25 -9.96
C GLN A 5 11.76 6.64 -11.36
N ASN A 6 12.27 5.41 -11.53
CA ASN A 6 12.25 4.72 -12.80
C ASN A 6 10.82 4.38 -13.25
N ARG A 7 9.92 4.04 -12.31
CA ARG A 7 8.50 3.85 -12.60
C ARG A 7 7.84 5.16 -13.01
N ILE A 8 8.08 6.26 -12.30
CA ILE A 8 7.56 7.58 -12.68
C ILE A 8 8.06 7.97 -14.08
N ASN A 9 9.36 7.80 -14.33
CA ASN A 9 9.99 8.12 -15.60
C ASN A 9 9.44 7.28 -16.77
N SER A 10 8.87 6.11 -16.52
CA SER A 10 8.26 5.29 -17.59
C SER A 10 7.06 5.97 -18.25
N PHE A 11 6.34 6.83 -17.52
CA PHE A 11 5.23 7.63 -18.07
C PHE A 11 5.72 8.83 -18.88
N SER A 12 7.01 9.16 -18.81
CA SER A 12 7.62 10.20 -19.63
C SER A 12 7.94 9.64 -21.01
N SER A 13 7.40 10.28 -22.05
CA SER A 13 7.67 9.99 -23.46
C SER A 13 9.12 10.28 -23.84
N LYS A 14 10.08 9.44 -23.44
CA LYS A 14 11.42 9.43 -24.03
C LYS A 14 11.40 8.47 -25.23
N PRO A 15 11.76 8.92 -26.44
CA PRO A 15 11.79 8.05 -27.61
C PRO A 15 12.79 6.91 -27.37
N LYS A 16 12.32 5.66 -27.42
CA LYS A 16 13.23 4.49 -27.43
C LYS A 16 13.92 4.47 -28.79
N ARG A 17 15.22 4.77 -28.81
CA ARG A 17 16.05 4.69 -30.02
C ARG A 17 16.42 3.23 -30.31
N LYS A 18 15.55 2.50 -31.00
CA LYS A 18 15.88 1.26 -31.74
C LYS A 18 15.10 1.20 -33.05
N GLN A 19 15.76 0.71 -34.10
CA GLN A 19 15.29 0.62 -35.48
C GLN A 19 13.93 -0.08 -35.55
N GLY A 20 12.88 0.71 -35.80
CA GLY A 20 11.48 0.30 -35.86
C GLY A 20 10.60 1.51 -35.57
N LYS A 21 9.42 1.63 -36.21
CA LYS A 21 8.50 2.76 -36.02
C LYS A 21 8.13 2.90 -34.53
N SER A 22 8.82 3.79 -33.83
CA SER A 22 8.57 4.13 -32.43
C SER A 22 7.26 4.91 -32.34
N HIS A 23 6.16 4.24 -32.01
CA HIS A 23 4.96 4.93 -31.55
C HIS A 23 5.24 5.50 -30.17
N ASN A 24 5.37 6.82 -30.08
CA ASN A 24 5.58 7.53 -28.82
C ASN A 24 4.22 7.70 -28.11
N ILE A 25 3.74 6.63 -27.48
CA ILE A 25 2.47 6.63 -26.76
C ILE A 25 2.69 7.32 -25.42
N LYS A 26 2.03 8.46 -25.20
CA LYS A 26 2.03 9.18 -23.91
C LYS A 26 0.90 8.66 -23.02
N TRP A 27 1.07 8.79 -21.70
CA TRP A 27 -0.03 8.55 -20.77
C TRP A 27 -1.27 9.38 -21.20
N PRO A 28 -2.43 8.75 -21.44
CA PRO A 28 -3.54 9.43 -22.11
C PRO A 28 -4.48 10.17 -21.14
N HIS A 29 -4.39 9.89 -19.84
CA HIS A 29 -5.36 10.38 -18.87
C HIS A 29 -4.99 11.74 -18.25
N PRO A 30 -5.97 12.63 -18.00
CA PRO A 30 -5.74 13.92 -17.35
C PRO A 30 -5.20 13.83 -15.92
N GLU A 31 -4.59 14.91 -15.44
CA GLU A 31 -4.05 14.99 -14.07
C GLU A 31 -5.10 14.94 -12.96
N TYR A 32 -6.38 15.21 -13.27
CA TYR A 32 -7.47 15.15 -12.28
C TYR A 32 -7.95 13.71 -12.00
N PHE A 33 -7.52 12.72 -12.79
CA PHE A 33 -7.80 11.32 -12.52
C PHE A 33 -7.08 10.88 -11.24
N THR A 34 -7.67 9.93 -10.53
CA THR A 34 -7.01 9.31 -9.37
C THR A 34 -5.78 8.51 -9.80
N ALA A 35 -5.83 7.89 -10.98
CA ALA A 35 -4.73 7.18 -11.63
C ALA A 35 -3.77 8.12 -12.38
N THR A 36 -2.98 8.89 -11.63
CA THR A 36 -1.86 9.69 -12.15
C THR A 36 -0.58 8.85 -12.29
N PRO A 37 0.40 9.27 -13.10
CA PRO A 37 1.72 8.64 -13.14
C PRO A 37 2.37 8.42 -11.77
N VAL A 38 2.20 9.37 -10.84
CA VAL A 38 2.76 9.29 -9.49
C VAL A 38 2.02 8.25 -8.66
N THR A 39 0.69 8.28 -8.63
CA THR A 39 -0.11 7.33 -7.84
C THR A 39 0.01 5.90 -8.36
N LEU A 40 0.10 5.72 -9.68
CA LEU A 40 0.39 4.43 -10.31
C LEU A 40 1.79 3.93 -9.94
N ALA A 41 2.81 4.78 -10.04
CA ALA A 41 4.18 4.42 -9.67
C ALA A 41 4.33 4.04 -8.19
N GLU A 42 3.66 4.78 -7.29
CA GLU A 42 3.59 4.47 -5.86
C GLU A 42 2.89 3.14 -5.58
N ALA A 43 1.80 2.85 -6.28
CA ALA A 43 1.10 1.55 -6.21
C ALA A 43 1.92 0.39 -6.81
N GLY A 44 3.09 0.67 -7.38
CA GLY A 44 4.05 -0.31 -7.90
C GLY A 44 3.99 -0.52 -9.40
N PHE A 45 3.28 0.32 -10.14
CA PHE A 45 3.10 0.18 -11.58
C PHE A 45 4.09 1.03 -12.38
N TYR A 46 4.51 0.52 -13.52
CA TYR A 46 5.17 1.30 -14.55
C TYR A 46 4.36 1.26 -15.84
N TYR A 47 4.50 2.30 -16.65
CA TYR A 47 3.81 2.43 -17.92
C TYR A 47 4.37 1.48 -18.96
N ASP A 48 3.51 0.66 -19.54
CA ASP A 48 3.87 -0.42 -20.47
C ASP A 48 2.82 -0.49 -21.59
N PRO A 49 2.63 0.58 -22.38
CA PRO A 49 1.53 0.69 -23.32
C PRO A 49 1.72 -0.23 -24.53
N SER A 50 0.61 -0.58 -25.16
CA SER A 50 0.59 -1.14 -26.50
C SER A 50 -0.37 -0.34 -27.40
N PRO A 51 -0.32 -0.52 -28.74
CA PRO A 51 -1.29 0.13 -29.62
C PRO A 51 -2.76 -0.23 -29.32
N GLU A 52 -3.01 -1.42 -28.76
CA GLU A 52 -4.34 -1.92 -28.36
C GLU A 52 -4.73 -1.43 -26.95
N ASP A 53 -3.73 -1.28 -26.07
CA ASP A 53 -3.89 -0.94 -24.66
C ASP A 53 -3.01 0.29 -24.32
N VAL A 54 -3.47 1.47 -24.73
CA VAL A 54 -2.69 2.72 -24.69
C VAL A 54 -2.44 3.25 -23.28
N ASP A 55 -3.18 2.78 -22.28
CA ASP A 55 -3.04 3.16 -20.87
C ASP A 55 -2.64 1.96 -19.99
N ASN A 56 -2.06 0.92 -20.59
CA ASN A 56 -1.60 -0.24 -19.83
C ASN A 56 -0.45 0.10 -18.89
N VAL A 57 -0.53 -0.44 -17.69
CA VAL A 57 0.54 -0.42 -16.69
C VAL A 57 0.83 -1.81 -16.15
N THR A 58 2.07 -2.06 -15.75
CA THR A 58 2.52 -3.36 -15.25
C THR A 58 3.15 -3.21 -13.87
N CYS A 59 2.75 -4.04 -12.90
CA CYS A 59 3.35 -4.03 -11.58
C CYS A 59 4.78 -4.58 -11.65
N TYR A 60 5.77 -3.86 -11.10
CA TYR A 60 7.15 -4.32 -11.12
C TYR A 60 7.34 -5.65 -10.40
N MET A 61 6.62 -5.87 -9.30
CA MET A 61 6.86 -7.01 -8.41
C MET A 61 6.08 -8.26 -8.83
N CYS A 62 4.79 -8.13 -9.15
CA CYS A 62 3.94 -9.29 -9.48
C CYS A 62 3.65 -9.44 -10.98
N GLY A 63 4.11 -8.51 -11.82
CA GLY A 63 3.85 -8.54 -13.26
C GLY A 63 2.38 -8.33 -13.64
N LYS A 64 1.54 -7.84 -12.73
CA LYS A 64 0.12 -7.61 -13.04
C LYS A 64 -0.03 -6.47 -14.04
N GLU A 65 -0.60 -6.79 -15.20
CA GLU A 65 -1.05 -5.83 -16.21
C GLU A 65 -2.47 -5.32 -15.89
N LEU A 66 -2.67 -4.00 -15.97
CA LEU A 66 -3.96 -3.31 -15.80
C LEU A 66 -4.10 -2.18 -16.82
N SER A 67 -5.26 -2.08 -17.46
CA SER A 67 -5.58 -1.08 -18.48
C SER A 67 -7.03 -0.57 -18.37
N GLU A 68 -7.36 0.34 -19.27
CA GLU A 68 -8.65 0.99 -19.49
C GLU A 68 -9.06 2.05 -18.44
N TRP A 69 -8.21 2.45 -17.49
CA TRP A 69 -8.45 3.32 -16.32
C TRP A 69 -9.52 4.43 -16.48
N ALA A 70 -10.39 4.56 -15.48
CA ALA A 70 -11.42 5.58 -15.32
C ALA A 70 -10.99 6.65 -14.30
N GLU A 71 -11.77 7.73 -14.24
CA GLU A 71 -11.49 8.93 -13.45
C GLU A 71 -11.30 8.65 -11.95
N ASP A 72 -12.14 7.78 -11.39
CA ASP A 72 -12.22 7.45 -9.97
C ASP A 72 -11.47 6.16 -9.58
N ASP A 73 -10.80 5.51 -10.53
CA ASP A 73 -10.04 4.30 -10.27
C ASP A 73 -8.81 4.58 -9.41
N ASP A 74 -8.82 4.11 -8.17
CA ASP A 74 -7.66 4.19 -7.29
C ASP A 74 -6.65 3.05 -7.53
N PRO A 75 -5.41 3.34 -7.95
CA PRO A 75 -4.42 2.31 -8.25
C PRO A 75 -4.09 1.39 -7.07
N PHE A 76 -4.09 1.92 -5.84
CA PHE A 76 -3.75 1.16 -4.66
C PHE A 76 -4.88 0.20 -4.31
N ASP A 77 -6.13 0.67 -4.32
CA ASP A 77 -7.28 -0.17 -3.98
C ASP A 77 -7.46 -1.29 -5.00
N ILE A 78 -7.34 -0.99 -6.30
CA ILE A 78 -7.43 -1.98 -7.38
C ILE A 78 -6.30 -3.01 -7.24
N HIS A 79 -5.06 -2.57 -7.03
CA HIS A 79 -3.92 -3.49 -6.91
C HIS A 79 -4.06 -4.40 -5.69
N PHE A 80 -4.46 -3.84 -4.54
CA PHE A 80 -4.68 -4.63 -3.33
C PHE A 80 -5.82 -5.63 -3.50
N LYS A 81 -6.95 -5.21 -4.05
CA LYS A 81 -8.12 -6.09 -4.28
C LYS A 81 -7.80 -7.26 -5.22
N LYS A 82 -7.04 -7.01 -6.30
CA LYS A 82 -6.70 -8.06 -7.28
C LYS A 82 -5.51 -8.91 -6.89
N CYS A 83 -4.51 -8.32 -6.23
CA CYS A 83 -3.20 -8.97 -6.02
C CYS A 83 -2.77 -9.07 -4.55
N GLY A 84 -3.57 -8.63 -3.57
CA GLY A 84 -3.22 -8.65 -2.14
C GLY A 84 -2.97 -10.04 -1.53
N LYS A 85 -3.14 -11.13 -2.30
CA LYS A 85 -2.75 -12.50 -1.90
C LYS A 85 -1.47 -13.00 -2.58
N LYS A 86 -0.97 -12.28 -3.58
CA LYS A 86 0.11 -12.72 -4.49
C LYS A 86 1.23 -11.71 -4.68
N CYS A 87 0.99 -10.44 -4.37
CA CYS A 87 1.97 -9.38 -4.53
C CYS A 87 2.30 -8.78 -3.17
N ALA A 88 3.55 -8.95 -2.75
CA ALA A 88 4.06 -8.35 -1.52
C ALA A 88 3.92 -6.82 -1.51
N TRP A 89 4.23 -6.13 -2.62
CA TRP A 89 4.04 -4.67 -2.71
C TRP A 89 2.57 -4.25 -2.52
N ALA A 90 1.63 -5.00 -3.11
CA ALA A 90 0.21 -4.76 -2.88
C ALA A 90 -0.14 -4.92 -1.39
N VAL A 91 0.40 -5.93 -0.71
CA VAL A 91 0.17 -6.16 0.72
C VAL A 91 0.77 -5.04 1.58
N VAL A 92 2.04 -4.67 1.38
CA VAL A 92 2.73 -3.74 2.28
C VAL A 92 2.46 -2.28 2.01
N ARG A 93 2.18 -1.90 0.76
CA ARG A 93 1.97 -0.49 0.36
C ARG A 93 0.51 -0.19 0.07
N CYS A 94 -0.12 -0.98 -0.79
CA CYS A 94 -1.47 -0.69 -1.27
C CYS A 94 -2.53 -0.99 -0.21
N GLY A 95 -2.38 -2.10 0.51
CA GLY A 95 -3.30 -2.50 1.58
C GLY A 95 -3.33 -1.56 2.78
N LEU A 96 -2.35 -0.67 2.95
CA LEU A 96 -2.34 0.30 4.06
C LEU A 96 -3.56 1.21 4.06
N ARG A 97 -4.13 1.50 2.89
CA ARG A 97 -5.36 2.29 2.79
C ARG A 97 -6.54 1.64 3.51
N SER A 98 -6.61 0.30 3.48
CA SER A 98 -7.63 -0.45 4.20
C SER A 98 -7.37 -0.54 5.71
N ASP A 99 -6.17 -0.18 6.17
CA ASP A 99 -5.76 -0.20 7.57
C ASP A 99 -5.83 1.19 8.22
N MET A 100 -6.42 2.20 7.57
CA MET A 100 -6.54 3.57 8.09
C MET A 100 -8.01 3.99 8.26
N ASP A 101 -8.28 4.79 9.29
CA ASP A 101 -9.57 5.45 9.47
C ASP A 101 -9.67 6.77 8.67
N GLN A 102 -10.83 7.44 8.74
CA GLN A 102 -11.08 8.71 8.06
C GLN A 102 -10.17 9.87 8.52
N LYS A 103 -9.44 9.70 9.61
CA LYS A 103 -8.49 10.68 10.15
C LYS A 103 -7.03 10.28 9.85
N ASN A 104 -6.82 9.33 8.93
CA ASN A 104 -5.51 8.76 8.59
C ASN A 104 -4.77 8.13 9.78
N LYS A 105 -5.51 7.63 10.76
CA LYS A 105 -4.93 6.86 11.87
C LYS A 105 -5.00 5.38 11.54
N PHE A 106 -3.90 4.66 11.76
CA PHE A 106 -3.89 3.21 11.57
C PHE A 106 -4.83 2.50 12.55
N VAL A 107 -5.76 1.71 12.02
CA VAL A 107 -6.73 0.87 12.72
C VAL A 107 -6.71 -0.52 12.09
N PHE A 108 -6.01 -1.45 12.72
CA PHE A 108 -5.88 -2.82 12.23
C PHE A 108 -7.04 -3.70 12.72
N THR A 109 -8.09 -3.84 11.91
CA THR A 109 -9.22 -4.73 12.24
C THR A 109 -8.93 -6.20 11.93
N ASP A 110 -8.02 -6.47 10.98
CA ASP A 110 -7.51 -7.81 10.68
C ASP A 110 -6.17 -8.03 11.39
N LYS A 111 -6.10 -9.09 12.20
CA LYS A 111 -4.88 -9.47 12.93
C LYS A 111 -3.72 -9.83 12.00
N ASN A 112 -4.01 -10.29 10.78
CA ASN A 112 -2.99 -10.56 9.76
C ASN A 112 -2.42 -9.29 9.11
N ARG A 113 -3.04 -8.13 9.36
CA ARG A 113 -2.57 -6.82 8.91
C ARG A 113 -1.77 -6.09 9.98
N LEU A 114 -1.73 -6.61 11.21
CA LEU A 114 -0.92 -6.02 12.28
C LEU A 114 0.54 -5.89 11.82
N PRO A 115 1.21 -4.76 12.11
CA PRO A 115 2.57 -4.51 11.63
C PRO A 115 3.57 -5.61 12.01
N THR A 116 3.43 -6.18 13.21
CA THR A 116 4.27 -7.25 13.77
C THR A 116 3.79 -8.66 13.42
N SER A 117 2.70 -8.80 12.66
CA SER A 117 2.20 -10.11 12.25
C SER A 117 3.11 -10.80 11.23
N LYS A 118 3.12 -12.14 11.26
CA LYS A 118 3.91 -12.94 10.33
C LYS A 118 3.57 -12.72 8.85
N PRO A 119 2.29 -12.56 8.45
CA PRO A 119 1.96 -12.22 7.06
C PRO A 119 2.58 -10.89 6.61
N MET A 120 2.56 -9.85 7.46
CA MET A 120 3.15 -8.55 7.12
C MET A 120 4.68 -8.60 7.13
N GLU A 121 5.31 -9.28 8.09
CA GLU A 121 6.77 -9.53 8.11
C GLU A 121 7.21 -10.26 6.83
N LYS A 122 6.49 -11.31 6.43
CA LYS A 122 6.77 -12.04 5.19
C LYS A 122 6.64 -11.16 3.95
N ALA A 123 5.58 -10.38 3.86
CA ALA A 123 5.37 -9.50 2.71
C ALA A 123 6.46 -8.42 2.62
N ARG A 124 6.93 -7.89 3.76
CA ARG A 124 8.09 -6.98 3.78
C ARG A 124 9.37 -7.67 3.32
N LEU A 125 9.64 -8.90 3.80
CA LEU A 125 10.80 -9.68 3.39
C LEU A 125 10.86 -9.88 1.87
N GLU A 126 9.73 -10.16 1.23
CA GLU A 126 9.65 -10.34 -0.22
C GLU A 126 10.07 -9.07 -1.01
N THR A 127 9.99 -7.87 -0.41
CA THR A 127 10.50 -6.64 -1.05
C THR A 127 12.02 -6.60 -1.15
N PHE A 128 12.72 -7.23 -0.20
CA PHE A 128 14.17 -7.35 -0.17
C PHE A 128 14.67 -8.48 -1.07
N THR A 129 13.92 -9.58 -1.16
CA THR A 129 14.36 -10.76 -1.92
C THR A 129 14.01 -10.70 -3.41
N TYR A 130 13.26 -9.70 -3.87
CA TYR A 130 12.84 -9.58 -5.27
C TYR A 130 14.04 -9.40 -6.23
N ASP A 131 14.89 -8.40 -5.97
CA ASP A 131 16.13 -8.13 -6.72
C ASP A 131 17.40 -8.44 -5.89
N GLY A 132 17.22 -9.00 -4.68
CA GLY A 132 18.29 -9.35 -3.75
C GLY A 132 18.70 -8.20 -2.84
N TRP A 133 18.97 -8.53 -1.58
CA TRP A 133 19.49 -7.61 -0.58
C TRP A 133 20.97 -7.87 -0.37
N GLN A 134 21.79 -6.82 -0.53
CA GLN A 134 23.25 -6.97 -0.59
C GLN A 134 23.85 -7.62 0.66
N TYR A 135 23.26 -7.35 1.83
CA TYR A 135 23.78 -7.84 3.11
C TYR A 135 23.40 -9.29 3.44
N ASP A 136 22.51 -9.93 2.69
CA ASP A 136 22.13 -11.34 2.94
C ASP A 136 23.30 -12.32 2.71
N SER A 137 24.27 -11.91 1.89
CA SER A 137 25.48 -12.67 1.61
C SER A 137 26.68 -12.28 2.50
N VAL A 138 26.54 -11.24 3.31
CA VAL A 138 27.62 -10.72 4.16
C VAL A 138 27.56 -11.41 5.52
N LYS A 139 28.64 -12.12 5.87
CA LYS A 139 28.72 -12.83 7.14
C LYS A 139 28.71 -11.84 8.30
N ASN A 140 27.92 -12.15 9.34
CA ASN A 140 27.77 -11.37 10.56
C ASN A 140 27.22 -9.94 10.36
N HIS A 141 26.56 -9.65 9.24
CA HIS A 141 25.83 -8.39 9.08
C HIS A 141 24.46 -8.49 9.76
N SER A 142 24.19 -7.62 10.72
CA SER A 142 22.94 -7.62 11.50
C SER A 142 21.74 -7.12 10.68
N ALA A 143 21.94 -6.17 9.77
CA ALA A 143 20.93 -5.68 8.83
C ALA A 143 20.60 -6.66 7.65
N SER A 144 20.39 -7.95 7.95
CA SER A 144 19.89 -8.91 6.96
C SER A 144 18.44 -8.58 6.53
N SER A 145 18.02 -9.04 5.35
CA SER A 145 16.66 -8.80 4.83
C SER A 145 15.56 -9.24 5.80
N ARG A 146 15.81 -10.32 6.57
CA ARG A 146 14.92 -10.82 7.61
C ARG A 146 14.79 -9.84 8.77
N GLU A 147 15.90 -9.31 9.27
CA GLU A 147 15.89 -8.36 10.38
C GLU A 147 15.31 -7.01 9.95
N MET A 148 15.62 -6.56 8.72
CA MET A 148 14.99 -5.38 8.11
C MET A 148 13.45 -5.51 8.03
N ALA A 149 12.97 -6.65 7.54
CA ALA A 149 11.54 -6.93 7.45
C ALA A 149 10.89 -7.06 8.84
N ARG A 150 11.57 -7.66 9.82
CA ARG A 150 11.10 -7.73 11.21
C ARG A 150 10.98 -6.35 11.84
N ALA A 151 11.94 -5.48 11.61
CA ALA A 151 11.97 -4.09 12.08
C ALA A 151 10.90 -3.19 11.44
N GLY A 152 10.18 -3.67 10.42
CA GLY A 152 9.09 -2.94 9.78
C GLY A 152 9.47 -2.20 8.51
N PHE A 153 10.67 -2.41 7.99
CA PHE A 153 11.11 -1.80 6.74
C PHE A 153 10.68 -2.59 5.51
N VAL A 154 10.53 -1.88 4.40
CA VAL A 154 10.55 -2.43 3.04
C VAL A 154 11.79 -1.93 2.32
N TYR A 155 12.28 -2.69 1.34
CA TYR A 155 13.32 -2.20 0.44
C TYR A 155 12.71 -1.20 -0.56
N SER A 156 13.25 0.01 -0.61
CA SER A 156 12.70 1.13 -1.38
C SER A 156 13.82 1.94 -2.03
N PRO A 157 14.55 1.38 -3.00
CA PRO A 157 15.71 2.05 -3.57
C PRO A 157 15.33 3.29 -4.36
N VAL A 158 16.15 4.34 -4.24
CA VAL A 158 16.07 5.59 -5.01
C VAL A 158 17.00 5.53 -6.22
N GLU A 159 18.14 4.85 -6.07
CA GLU A 159 19.10 4.56 -7.12
C GLU A 159 19.35 3.05 -7.22
N VAL A 160 19.84 2.61 -8.37
CA VAL A 160 20.15 1.19 -8.55
C VAL A 160 21.35 0.83 -7.67
N GLY A 161 21.15 -0.09 -6.74
CA GLY A 161 22.21 -0.61 -5.87
C GLY A 161 22.41 0.18 -4.58
N ASP A 162 21.52 1.13 -4.24
CA ASP A 162 21.47 1.66 -2.88
C ASP A 162 20.87 0.65 -1.89
N ASP A 163 20.96 0.96 -0.60
CA ASP A 163 20.43 0.16 0.49
C ASP A 163 19.31 0.89 1.24
N LEU A 164 18.55 1.75 0.55
CA LEU A 164 17.51 2.52 1.20
C LEU A 164 16.33 1.63 1.61
N ALA A 165 16.03 1.65 2.90
CA ALA A 165 14.92 0.93 3.50
C ALA A 165 13.97 1.90 4.21
N THR A 166 12.67 1.76 3.96
CA THR A 166 11.64 2.69 4.46
C THR A 166 10.57 1.97 5.27
N CYS A 167 10.18 2.52 6.41
CA CYS A 167 8.98 2.10 7.12
C CYS A 167 7.76 2.83 6.56
N LEU A 168 6.84 2.08 5.95
CA LEU A 168 5.65 2.66 5.29
C LEU A 168 4.59 3.21 6.26
N TYR A 169 4.74 2.99 7.57
CA TYR A 169 3.80 3.53 8.56
C TYR A 169 4.19 4.93 9.05
N CYS A 170 5.47 5.14 9.37
CA CYS A 170 5.97 6.41 9.93
C CYS A 170 6.83 7.21 8.95
N GLY A 171 7.18 6.64 7.79
CA GLY A 171 8.00 7.29 6.78
C GLY A 171 9.50 7.38 7.11
N VAL A 172 9.97 6.75 8.20
CA VAL A 172 11.41 6.68 8.49
C VAL A 172 12.10 5.90 7.37
N SER A 173 13.08 6.54 6.73
CA SER A 173 13.95 5.94 5.71
C SER A 173 15.41 5.98 6.17
N LEU A 174 16.10 4.85 6.04
CA LEU A 174 17.49 4.67 6.46
C LEU A 174 18.28 3.94 5.37
N SER A 175 19.55 4.32 5.24
CA SER A 175 20.53 3.79 4.29
C SER A 175 21.91 3.85 4.93
N GLY A 176 22.91 3.23 4.30
CA GLY A 176 24.27 3.15 4.82
C GLY A 176 24.36 2.22 6.03
N TRP A 177 23.72 1.05 5.94
CA TRP A 177 23.67 0.08 7.04
C TRP A 177 25.06 -0.49 7.34
N GLU A 178 25.47 -0.38 8.60
CA GLU A 178 26.73 -0.92 9.12
C GLU A 178 26.54 -2.35 9.66
N PRO A 179 27.61 -3.17 9.76
CA PRO A 179 27.49 -4.56 10.19
C PRO A 179 26.83 -4.77 11.55
N ASP A 180 26.99 -3.83 12.48
CA ASP A 180 26.49 -3.92 13.86
C ASP A 180 25.16 -3.16 14.08
N ASP A 181 24.58 -2.57 13.03
CA ASP A 181 23.31 -1.84 13.11
C ASP A 181 22.11 -2.78 13.30
N ASP A 182 21.50 -2.78 14.49
CA ASP A 182 20.20 -3.42 14.70
C ASP A 182 19.08 -2.57 14.05
N PRO A 183 18.37 -3.09 13.03
CA PRO A 183 17.36 -2.31 12.33
C PRO A 183 16.17 -1.90 13.21
N THR A 184 15.83 -2.70 14.22
CA THR A 184 14.72 -2.40 15.12
C THR A 184 15.08 -1.25 16.05
N GLU A 185 16.28 -1.26 16.61
CA GLU A 185 16.75 -0.20 17.50
C GLU A 185 17.00 1.12 16.75
N GLU A 186 17.58 1.07 15.56
CA GLU A 186 17.72 2.28 14.74
C GLU A 186 16.35 2.87 14.35
N HIS A 187 15.39 2.02 13.96
CA HIS A 187 14.01 2.48 13.71
C HIS A 187 13.38 3.10 14.97
N ARG A 188 13.50 2.42 16.12
CA ARG A 188 12.97 2.88 17.41
C ARG A 188 13.55 4.25 17.80
N LYS A 189 14.86 4.43 17.63
CA LYS A 189 15.58 5.69 17.90
C LYS A 189 15.08 6.83 17.02
N ARG A 190 14.85 6.58 15.73
CA ARG A 190 14.30 7.61 14.81
C ARG A 190 12.86 7.98 15.14
N VAL A 191 12.02 7.01 15.54
CA VAL A 191 10.65 7.28 15.99
C VAL A 191 10.63 8.17 17.23
N LYS A 192 11.51 7.90 18.21
CA LYS A 192 11.66 8.76 19.41
C LYS A 192 12.14 10.17 19.05
N SER A 193 13.11 10.28 18.13
CA SER A 193 13.71 11.56 17.74
C SER A 193 12.77 12.42 16.89
N SER A 194 12.04 11.82 15.94
CA SER A 194 11.15 12.55 15.03
C SER A 194 9.82 12.95 15.67
N GLY A 195 9.41 12.27 16.74
CA GLY A 195 8.09 12.50 17.34
C GLY A 195 6.93 12.01 16.46
N ILE A 196 7.20 11.21 15.42
CA ILE A 196 6.17 10.61 14.57
C ILE A 196 5.85 9.21 15.09
N PRO A 197 4.61 8.95 15.55
CA PRO A 197 4.25 7.64 16.10
C PRO A 197 4.29 6.56 15.02
N CYS A 198 4.81 5.39 15.38
CA CYS A 198 4.88 4.24 14.48
C CYS A 198 4.14 3.05 15.09
N PRO A 199 3.16 2.45 14.38
CA PRO A 199 2.50 1.21 14.78
C PRO A 199 3.41 0.02 15.05
N MET A 200 4.67 0.04 14.62
CA MET A 200 5.67 -0.97 15.02
C MET A 200 6.03 -0.89 16.52
N PHE A 201 5.88 0.30 17.13
CA PHE A 201 6.22 0.59 18.52
C PHE A 201 5.06 1.29 19.24
N PRO A 202 3.93 0.59 19.48
CA PRO A 202 2.75 1.18 20.11
C PRO A 202 3.02 1.63 21.56
N ASP A 203 4.10 1.15 22.17
CA ASP A 203 4.61 1.49 23.50
C ASP A 203 5.25 2.87 23.58
N ILE A 204 5.68 3.45 22.44
CA ILE A 204 6.28 4.79 22.42
C ILE A 204 5.17 5.83 22.51
N VAL A 205 4.89 6.26 23.75
CA VAL A 205 4.05 7.43 24.01
C VAL A 205 4.88 8.68 23.72
N ILE A 206 4.53 9.38 22.67
CA ILE A 206 5.13 10.66 22.33
C ILE A 206 4.48 11.71 23.22
N SER A 207 4.99 11.83 24.45
CA SER A 207 4.60 12.90 25.33
C SER A 207 4.99 14.21 24.64
N LYS A 208 3.99 14.95 24.15
CA LYS A 208 4.18 16.37 23.87
C LYS A 208 4.66 16.96 25.18
N SER A 209 5.95 17.30 25.27
CA SER A 209 6.42 18.25 26.27
C SER A 209 5.84 19.60 25.88
N TYR A 210 4.54 19.77 26.13
CA TYR A 210 4.03 21.09 26.41
C TYR A 210 4.66 21.41 27.76
N LYS A 211 5.62 22.34 27.78
CA LYS A 211 6.03 22.99 29.02
C LYS A 211 4.81 23.75 29.52
N ASP A 212 3.92 23.02 30.16
CA ASP A 212 2.85 23.55 30.97
C ASP A 212 3.54 24.20 32.16
N THR A 213 3.79 25.50 32.02
CA THR A 213 4.28 26.33 33.12
C THR A 213 3.03 26.85 33.80
N THR A 214 2.34 25.96 34.52
CA THR A 214 1.26 26.36 35.41
C THR A 214 1.84 27.01 36.67
N VAL A 215 1.77 28.36 36.65
CA VAL A 215 1.33 29.33 37.68
C VAL A 215 1.87 29.23 39.13
N PRO A 216 1.90 30.35 39.86
CA PRO A 216 0.97 30.41 40.99
C PRO A 216 0.15 31.70 41.06
N THR A 217 -1.17 31.52 41.00
CA THR A 217 -2.18 32.48 41.41
C THR A 217 -2.01 32.73 42.91
N LYS A 218 -1.64 33.96 43.30
CA LYS A 218 -1.92 34.44 44.64
C LYS A 218 -3.35 34.94 44.66
N ILE A 219 -4.19 34.22 45.40
CA ILE A 219 -5.49 34.67 45.87
C ILE A 219 -5.23 35.74 46.93
N HIS A 220 -5.84 36.91 46.76
CA HIS A 220 -6.11 37.85 47.84
C HIS A 220 -7.55 38.34 47.67
N ASP A 221 -8.24 38.39 48.80
CA ASP A 221 -9.68 38.46 49.00
C ASP A 221 -10.34 39.79 48.62
N GLY A 222 -11.64 39.72 48.32
CA GLY A 222 -12.67 40.72 48.66
C GLY A 222 -12.86 41.89 47.70
N GLU A 223 -13.97 41.93 46.95
CA GLU A 223 -15.21 42.69 47.27
C GLU A 223 -16.15 42.74 46.05
N GLU A 224 -17.41 42.99 46.37
CA GLU A 224 -18.67 42.77 45.65
C GLU A 224 -18.89 43.75 44.48
N ASP A 225 -19.64 43.34 43.45
CA ASP A 225 -20.93 43.96 43.11
C ASP A 225 -21.64 43.28 41.94
N GLU A 226 -22.95 43.51 41.92
CA GLU A 226 -24.06 42.79 41.28
C GLU A 226 -24.19 42.99 39.75
N ASP A 227 -24.77 42.00 39.04
CA ASP A 227 -26.02 42.21 38.27
C ASP A 227 -26.40 41.03 37.34
N GLU A 228 -27.60 40.50 37.63
CA GLU A 228 -28.72 40.16 36.75
C GLU A 228 -28.59 39.13 35.58
N ALA A 229 -29.44 38.10 35.65
CA ALA A 229 -29.90 37.27 34.54
C ALA A 229 -31.42 37.52 34.34
N PRO A 230 -32.07 37.20 33.20
CA PRO A 230 -32.50 35.80 33.00
C PRO A 230 -32.75 35.30 31.54
N ALA A 231 -32.65 33.98 31.42
CA ALA A 231 -33.49 32.98 30.71
C ALA A 231 -34.24 33.27 29.39
N ARG A 232 -34.16 32.30 28.46
CA ARG A 232 -35.28 31.56 27.79
C ARG A 232 -34.65 30.47 26.88
N ALA A 233 -34.89 29.16 27.01
CA ALA A 233 -36.12 28.34 26.93
C ALA A 233 -36.84 28.43 25.56
N GLY A 234 -36.82 27.31 24.82
CA GLY A 234 -37.55 27.10 23.56
C GLY A 234 -37.54 25.63 23.13
N SER A 235 -38.51 24.87 23.65
CA SER A 235 -38.89 23.50 23.25
C SER A 235 -39.76 23.51 21.99
N SER A 236 -39.76 22.42 21.20
CA SER A 236 -40.96 21.74 20.62
C SER A 236 -40.62 20.93 19.34
N THR A 237 -40.69 19.59 19.39
CA THR A 237 -41.73 18.70 18.79
C THR A 237 -41.96 18.90 17.28
N SER A 238 -41.95 17.90 16.39
CA SER A 238 -42.98 16.85 16.30
C SER A 238 -42.74 15.89 15.11
N LYS A 239 -42.99 14.59 15.35
CA LYS A 239 -43.85 13.65 14.58
C LYS A 239 -43.54 13.26 13.12
N THR A 240 -43.43 11.94 12.98
CA THR A 240 -43.69 11.09 11.81
C THR A 240 -45.16 11.15 11.33
N PRO A 241 -45.48 10.65 10.12
CA PRO A 241 -45.97 9.26 9.93
C PRO A 241 -45.41 8.57 8.66
N ARG A 242 -45.00 7.29 8.68
CA ARG A 242 -45.75 6.03 8.45
C ARG A 242 -46.48 5.96 7.09
N SER A 243 -46.02 5.12 6.15
CA SER A 243 -46.65 3.85 5.66
C SER A 243 -46.53 3.87 4.10
N SER A 244 -46.47 2.82 3.28
CA SER A 244 -46.80 1.38 3.37
C SER A 244 -46.20 0.64 2.15
N HIS A 245 -45.88 -0.64 2.37
CA HIS A 245 -46.07 -1.83 1.50
C HIS A 245 -45.97 -1.76 -0.04
N ALA A 246 -45.20 -2.69 -0.61
CA ALA A 246 -45.77 -3.83 -1.36
C ALA A 246 -44.74 -4.96 -1.58
N LYS A 247 -45.22 -6.20 -1.43
CA LYS A 247 -44.56 -7.50 -1.70
C LYS A 247 -44.66 -7.87 -3.18
N SER A 248 -43.77 -8.75 -3.67
CA SER A 248 -44.08 -9.83 -4.66
C SER A 248 -42.77 -10.53 -5.09
N THR A 249 -42.38 -11.65 -4.48
CA THR A 249 -42.61 -13.08 -4.86
C THR A 249 -41.72 -13.67 -5.98
N ALA A 250 -41.10 -14.81 -5.64
CA ALA A 250 -40.86 -16.03 -6.46
C ALA A 250 -39.86 -15.92 -7.64
N LYS A 251 -39.06 -16.92 -8.03
CA LYS A 251 -38.91 -18.36 -7.72
C LYS A 251 -37.56 -18.82 -8.33
N THR A 252 -36.91 -19.79 -7.70
CA THR A 252 -35.84 -20.64 -8.25
C THR A 252 -36.40 -21.62 -9.31
N PRO A 253 -35.53 -22.25 -10.14
CA PRO A 253 -35.23 -23.66 -9.85
C PRO A 253 -33.75 -24.08 -10.07
N ARG A 254 -33.43 -25.17 -9.35
CA ARG A 254 -32.20 -25.98 -9.40
C ARG A 254 -32.09 -26.82 -10.68
N SER A 255 -30.85 -27.23 -10.99
CA SER A 255 -30.36 -28.61 -11.28
C SER A 255 -29.20 -28.54 -12.29
N ARG A 256 -28.22 -29.45 -12.42
CA ARG A 256 -27.81 -30.70 -11.76
C ARG A 256 -26.36 -30.96 -12.24
N ALA A 257 -25.54 -31.58 -11.41
CA ALA A 257 -24.22 -32.09 -11.78
C ALA A 257 -24.31 -33.30 -12.74
N ARG A 258 -23.28 -33.50 -13.58
CA ARG A 258 -22.86 -34.84 -14.01
C ARG A 258 -21.40 -34.88 -14.48
N SER A 259 -20.67 -35.82 -13.88
CA SER A 259 -19.32 -36.28 -14.20
C SER A 259 -19.31 -37.23 -15.41
N SER A 260 -18.22 -37.24 -16.17
CA SER A 260 -17.76 -38.47 -16.87
C SER A 260 -16.27 -38.41 -17.20
N SER A 261 -15.58 -39.47 -16.77
CA SER A 261 -14.22 -39.86 -17.11
C SER A 261 -14.14 -40.51 -18.50
N LYS A 262 -12.99 -40.37 -19.18
CA LYS A 262 -12.38 -41.47 -19.95
C LYS A 262 -10.95 -41.16 -20.38
N SER A 263 -10.06 -42.09 -20.04
CA SER A 263 -8.66 -42.20 -20.47
C SER A 263 -8.52 -42.52 -21.95
N ARG A 264 -7.43 -42.04 -22.59
CA ARG A 264 -6.73 -42.72 -23.68
C ARG A 264 -5.22 -42.46 -23.59
N LYS A 265 -4.47 -43.49 -23.97
CA LYS A 265 -3.01 -43.70 -23.84
C LYS A 265 -2.44 -43.75 -25.28
N ALA A 266 -1.31 -43.06 -25.53
CA ALA A 266 -0.39 -43.27 -26.67
C ALA A 266 0.83 -42.34 -26.44
N THR A 267 1.99 -42.87 -26.00
CA THR A 267 3.19 -43.26 -26.80
C THR A 267 3.97 -42.09 -27.41
N GLY A 268 5.27 -42.04 -27.09
CA GLY A 268 6.31 -41.75 -28.08
C GLY A 268 6.97 -40.38 -28.01
N GLU A 269 8.25 -40.44 -27.64
CA GLU A 269 9.38 -39.65 -28.16
C GLU A 269 9.78 -38.30 -27.53
N GLU A 270 11.09 -38.28 -27.34
CA GLU A 270 12.00 -37.29 -26.79
C GLU A 270 12.46 -36.37 -27.94
N GLU A 271 12.22 -35.06 -27.84
CA GLU A 271 13.17 -34.10 -28.43
C GLU A 271 13.08 -32.70 -27.79
N ARG A 272 14.24 -32.07 -27.72
CA ARG A 272 14.57 -30.75 -27.19
C ARG A 272 13.78 -29.63 -27.91
N ARG A 273 13.37 -28.59 -27.17
CA ARG A 273 13.57 -27.15 -27.50
C ARG A 273 12.83 -26.20 -26.55
N GLY A 274 13.51 -25.08 -26.25
CA GLY A 274 12.92 -23.74 -26.30
C GLY A 274 12.06 -23.29 -25.12
N GLY A 275 12.62 -22.42 -24.29
CA GLY A 275 11.84 -21.61 -23.34
C GLY A 275 10.84 -20.72 -24.06
N GLY A 276 9.57 -21.08 -23.96
CA GLY A 276 8.43 -20.29 -24.42
C GLY A 276 7.99 -19.28 -23.35
N GLY A 277 7.82 -18.03 -23.78
CA GLY A 277 7.30 -16.94 -22.97
C GLY A 277 5.90 -17.23 -22.42
N GLY A 278 5.71 -16.98 -21.13
CA GLY A 278 4.43 -17.07 -20.47
C GLY A 278 3.51 -15.94 -20.93
N GLY A 279 2.38 -16.29 -21.54
CA GLY A 279 1.27 -15.38 -21.76
C GLY A 279 0.66 -14.97 -20.43
N GLY A 280 0.92 -13.72 -20.02
CA GLY A 280 0.25 -13.08 -18.89
C GLY A 280 -1.25 -12.98 -19.15
N CYS A 281 -2.06 -13.48 -18.23
CA CYS A 281 -3.50 -13.27 -18.24
C CYS A 281 -3.79 -11.79 -17.92
N ARG A 282 -3.97 -10.99 -18.98
CA ARG A 282 -4.45 -9.61 -18.90
C ARG A 282 -5.85 -9.61 -18.32
N THR A 283 -6.10 -8.74 -17.35
CA THR A 283 -7.44 -8.57 -16.81
C THR A 283 -7.80 -7.11 -16.83
N ARG A 284 -9.03 -6.83 -17.25
CA ARG A 284 -9.67 -5.55 -16.96
C ARG A 284 -9.56 -5.22 -15.48
N ARG A 285 -9.43 -3.93 -15.18
CA ARG A 285 -9.27 -3.37 -13.84
C ARG A 285 -10.43 -3.69 -12.89
#